data_AF-A0A1N6GDJ7-F1
#
_entry.id   AF-A0A1N6GDJ7-F1
#
_cell.length_a   1.000
_cell.length_b   1.000
_cell.length_c   1.000
_cell.angle_alpha   90.00
_cell.angle_beta   90.00
_cell.angle_gamma   90.00
#
_symmetry.space_group_name_H-M   'P 1'
#
loop_
_entity.id
_entity.type
_entity.pdbx_description
1 polymer ?
#
loop_
_entity_poly.entity_id
_entity_poly.type
_entity_poly.pdbx_seq_one_letter_code
_entity_poly.pdbx_strand_id
1 'polypeptide(L)'
;MLRIILLFLLISTQGYAQLSESRIPQEREGHTDWFKKAGWGVFVHYLYKVQCAGQRITTMDGDSTDWNKCVNEFDTEKFAEQIRSTGAAYVIFTMQQRTRHLVAPNKTYDKITGYKPGEACSKRDLVEDLYTSLSKRGIKLMLYWTGDGPRDDEKAAKAMGYTEKVSEKYVQHWADVVAEYGERYKDKVAGWWVDGCYDYIGYNKEKWAIMAKALRAGNSKRIIALNNPKMTSSNSSTPDDDYTTGEQNKFGEIPLSRWRDGVQWHILSYLGNDWCSPGLRYNPGFMADYIRKCNLAGGVVTMDVCLFRDGTIETSHLETLRGIKRRLK
;
A
#
# COMPACT_ATOMS: atom_id res chain seq x y z
N MET A 1 -39.61 -2.48 66.58
CA MET A 1 -39.98 -2.07 65.21
C MET A 1 -38.71 -1.99 64.37
N LEU A 2 -38.68 -2.74 63.27
CA LEU A 2 -37.55 -2.97 62.36
C LEU A 2 -36.99 -1.65 61.78
N ARG A 3 -35.67 -1.45 61.88
CA ARG A 3 -34.94 -0.45 61.08
C ARG A 3 -34.50 -1.13 59.77
N ILE A 4 -35.11 -0.73 58.66
CA ILE A 4 -34.71 -1.13 57.31
C ILE A 4 -33.45 -0.34 56.95
N ILE A 5 -32.33 -1.05 56.76
CA ILE A 5 -31.09 -0.50 56.18
C ILE A 5 -31.26 -0.57 54.66
N LEU A 6 -31.38 0.58 54.00
CA LEU A 6 -31.29 0.67 52.54
C LEU A 6 -29.81 0.59 52.15
N LEU A 7 -29.39 -0.55 51.62
CA LEU A 7 -28.11 -0.70 50.92
C LEU A 7 -28.26 -0.08 49.52
N PHE A 8 -27.61 1.04 49.26
CA PHE A 8 -27.43 1.54 47.89
C PHE A 8 -26.35 0.67 47.20
N LEU A 9 -26.79 -0.20 46.30
CA LEU A 9 -25.89 -0.82 45.31
C LEU A 9 -25.40 0.28 44.35
N LEU A 10 -24.13 0.67 44.49
CA LEU A 10 -23.39 1.36 43.42
C LEU A 10 -23.18 0.36 42.29
N ILE A 11 -24.05 0.41 41.28
CA ILE A 11 -23.81 -0.27 40.00
C ILE A 11 -22.67 0.50 39.32
N SER A 12 -21.49 -0.13 39.23
CA SER A 12 -20.39 0.37 38.43
C SER A 12 -20.83 0.43 36.97
N THR A 13 -21.02 1.65 36.46
CA THR A 13 -21.24 1.85 35.03
C THR A 13 -20.00 1.40 34.29
N GLN A 14 -20.20 0.35 33.51
CA GLN A 14 -19.36 -0.19 32.45
C GLN A 14 -18.43 0.86 31.84
N GLY A 15 -17.16 0.50 31.69
CA GLY A 15 -16.18 1.30 30.97
C GLY A 15 -16.73 1.67 29.59
N TYR A 16 -16.96 2.96 29.38
CA TYR A 16 -17.06 3.50 28.04
C TYR A 16 -15.73 3.16 27.37
N ALA A 17 -15.77 2.28 26.37
CA ALA A 17 -14.66 2.13 25.45
C ALA A 17 -14.38 3.53 24.89
N GLN A 18 -13.29 4.13 25.35
CA GLN A 18 -12.84 5.43 24.87
C GLN A 18 -12.63 5.25 23.36
N LEU A 19 -13.56 5.80 22.56
CA LEU A 19 -13.40 5.84 21.12
C LEU A 19 -12.04 6.50 20.89
N SER A 20 -11.08 5.75 20.35
CA SER A 20 -9.73 6.26 20.19
C SER A 20 -9.80 7.49 19.30
N GLU A 21 -9.29 8.62 19.78
CA GLU A 21 -9.24 9.85 19.00
C GLU A 21 -8.10 9.79 17.98
N SER A 22 -8.16 10.66 16.96
CA SER A 22 -7.05 10.76 16.01
C SER A 22 -5.81 11.32 16.70
N ARG A 23 -4.65 10.73 16.43
CA ARG A 23 -3.33 11.28 16.77
C ARG A 23 -2.67 11.99 15.58
N ILE A 24 -3.34 12.05 14.44
CA ILE A 24 -2.83 12.77 13.27
C ILE A 24 -2.73 14.25 13.67
N PRO A 25 -1.56 14.88 13.53
CA PRO A 25 -1.37 16.29 13.87
C PRO A 25 -2.33 17.20 13.11
N GLN A 26 -2.65 18.36 13.70
CA GLN A 26 -3.62 19.31 13.17
C GLN A 26 -3.29 19.77 11.74
N GLU A 27 -2.00 19.94 11.41
CA GLU A 27 -1.57 20.32 10.07
C GLU A 27 -1.84 19.25 8.99
N ARG A 28 -2.18 18.02 9.40
CA ARG A 28 -2.59 16.91 8.54
C ARG A 28 -4.01 16.43 8.77
N GLU A 29 -4.79 17.18 9.55
CA GLU A 29 -6.19 16.86 9.81
C GLU A 29 -6.97 16.74 8.48
N GLY A 30 -7.83 15.73 8.39
CA GLY A 30 -8.65 15.47 7.21
C GLY A 30 -7.91 14.87 6.00
N HIS A 31 -6.57 14.72 6.02
CA HIS A 31 -5.83 14.16 4.88
C HIS A 31 -6.26 12.71 4.53
N THR A 32 -6.79 11.95 5.51
CA THR A 32 -7.30 10.59 5.31
C THR A 32 -8.80 10.53 5.01
N ASP A 33 -9.53 11.66 4.96
CA ASP A 33 -10.98 11.65 4.75
C ASP A 33 -11.39 11.11 3.39
N TRP A 34 -10.59 11.40 2.36
CA TRP A 34 -10.81 10.83 1.04
C TRP A 34 -10.66 9.30 1.07
N PHE A 35 -9.74 8.78 1.89
CA PHE A 35 -9.44 7.35 2.01
C PHE A 35 -10.57 6.62 2.74
N LYS A 36 -11.05 7.20 3.84
CA LYS A 36 -12.29 6.77 4.50
C LYS A 36 -13.47 6.73 3.52
N LYS A 37 -13.66 7.80 2.74
CA LYS A 37 -14.75 7.90 1.76
C LYS A 37 -14.62 6.88 0.63
N ALA A 38 -13.39 6.55 0.23
CA ALA A 38 -13.12 5.55 -0.79
C ALA A 38 -13.59 4.15 -0.34
N GLY A 39 -13.39 3.81 0.93
CA GLY A 39 -13.86 2.58 1.56
C GLY A 39 -13.15 1.31 1.11
N TRP A 40 -12.83 1.18 -0.18
CA TRP A 40 -12.02 0.07 -0.66
C TRP A 40 -11.27 0.35 -1.97
N GLY A 41 -10.21 -0.41 -2.18
CA GLY A 41 -9.34 -0.31 -3.36
C GLY A 41 -8.66 -1.62 -3.72
N VAL A 42 -7.81 -1.55 -4.74
CA VAL A 42 -7.06 -2.69 -5.28
C VAL A 42 -5.56 -2.47 -5.06
N PHE A 43 -4.85 -3.52 -4.68
CA PHE A 43 -3.39 -3.54 -4.63
C PHE A 43 -2.88 -4.45 -5.76
N VAL A 44 -1.77 -4.08 -6.38
CA VAL A 44 -1.12 -4.93 -7.37
C VAL A 44 0.40 -4.99 -7.16
N HIS A 45 0.94 -6.20 -7.25
CA HIS A 45 2.36 -6.44 -7.32
C HIS A 45 2.83 -6.50 -8.78
N TYR A 46 3.63 -5.51 -9.19
CA TYR A 46 4.27 -5.45 -10.51
C TYR A 46 5.80 -5.40 -10.35
N LEU A 47 6.44 -6.55 -10.55
CA LEU A 47 7.80 -6.86 -10.15
C LEU A 47 8.51 -7.70 -11.20
N TYR A 48 9.82 -7.46 -11.37
CA TYR A 48 10.64 -8.24 -12.30
C TYR A 48 10.51 -9.77 -12.11
N LYS A 49 10.58 -10.26 -10.86
CA LYS A 49 10.47 -11.71 -10.58
C LYS A 49 9.07 -12.29 -10.75
N VAL A 50 8.05 -11.45 -10.98
CA VAL A 50 6.65 -11.87 -11.13
C VAL A 50 6.22 -11.77 -12.59
N GLN A 51 6.57 -10.68 -13.28
CA GLN A 51 6.16 -10.45 -14.66
C GLN A 51 7.27 -10.74 -15.69
N CYS A 52 8.56 -10.65 -15.35
CA CYS A 52 9.65 -10.84 -16.32
C CYS A 52 10.29 -12.23 -16.30
N ALA A 53 10.27 -12.92 -15.16
CA ALA A 53 11.08 -14.12 -14.95
C ALA A 53 10.32 -15.21 -14.20
N GLY A 54 10.70 -16.46 -14.47
CA GLY A 54 10.10 -17.66 -13.89
C GLY A 54 8.92 -18.19 -14.69
N GLN A 55 8.48 -19.40 -14.35
CA GLN A 55 7.28 -20.02 -14.90
C GLN A 55 6.08 -19.64 -14.02
N ARG A 56 5.43 -18.51 -14.33
CA ARG A 56 4.22 -18.05 -13.64
C ARG A 56 3.18 -17.67 -14.69
N ILE A 57 1.90 -17.88 -14.39
CA ILE A 57 0.82 -17.43 -15.28
C ILE A 57 0.88 -15.92 -15.55
N THR A 58 1.41 -15.14 -14.60
CA THR A 58 1.62 -13.68 -14.69
C THR A 58 2.62 -13.27 -15.79
N THR A 59 3.45 -14.20 -16.28
CA THR A 59 4.33 -13.99 -17.44
C THR A 59 3.66 -14.27 -18.78
N MET A 60 2.39 -14.67 -18.78
CA MET A 60 1.54 -14.92 -19.96
C MET A 60 2.09 -15.99 -20.89
N ASP A 61 2.53 -17.13 -20.33
CA ASP A 61 3.11 -18.29 -21.04
C ASP A 61 4.30 -17.96 -21.97
N GLY A 62 4.85 -16.75 -21.86
CA GLY A 62 5.96 -16.27 -22.66
C GLY A 62 7.32 -16.47 -22.01
N ASP A 63 8.36 -16.40 -22.83
CA ASP A 63 9.74 -16.37 -22.40
C ASP A 63 10.01 -15.22 -21.41
N SER A 64 11.13 -15.36 -20.70
CA SER A 64 11.66 -14.27 -19.89
C SER A 64 11.88 -13.02 -20.74
N THR A 65 11.68 -11.85 -20.14
CA THR A 65 11.88 -10.57 -20.82
C THR A 65 12.70 -9.61 -19.96
N ASP A 66 13.23 -8.55 -20.56
CA ASP A 66 13.89 -7.49 -19.81
C ASP A 66 12.87 -6.52 -19.21
N TRP A 67 13.31 -5.76 -18.21
CA TRP A 67 12.43 -4.89 -17.45
C TRP A 67 11.80 -3.77 -18.28
N ASN A 68 12.51 -3.19 -19.25
CA ASN A 68 11.94 -2.11 -20.06
C ASN A 68 10.87 -2.66 -21.00
N LYS A 69 11.11 -3.81 -21.63
CA LYS A 69 10.11 -4.46 -22.47
C LYS A 69 8.86 -4.81 -21.65
N CYS A 70 9.03 -5.39 -20.46
CA CYS A 70 7.93 -5.66 -19.54
C CYS A 70 7.13 -4.40 -19.20
N VAL A 71 7.78 -3.31 -18.80
CA VAL A 71 7.09 -2.06 -18.45
C VAL A 71 6.41 -1.43 -19.67
N ASN A 72 6.98 -1.55 -20.87
CA ASN A 72 6.37 -1.04 -22.10
C ASN A 72 5.12 -1.83 -22.54
N GLU A 73 5.02 -3.12 -22.20
CA GLU A 73 3.86 -3.96 -22.52
C GLU A 73 2.62 -3.63 -21.66
N PHE A 74 2.78 -2.93 -20.55
CA PHE A 74 1.67 -2.60 -19.65
C PHE A 74 0.67 -1.63 -20.30
N ASP A 75 -0.58 -2.07 -20.48
CA ASP A 75 -1.67 -1.23 -21.00
C ASP A 75 -2.41 -0.53 -19.85
N THR A 76 -2.07 0.74 -19.60
CA THR A 76 -2.65 1.52 -18.49
C THR A 76 -4.10 1.88 -18.72
N GLU A 77 -4.56 2.01 -19.96
CA GLU A 77 -5.96 2.32 -20.28
C GLU A 77 -6.85 1.10 -20.04
N LYS A 78 -6.40 -0.08 -20.49
CA LYS A 78 -7.09 -1.36 -20.22
C LYS A 78 -7.12 -1.67 -18.73
N PHE A 79 -6.00 -1.49 -18.02
CA PHE A 79 -5.96 -1.65 -16.56
C PHE A 79 -6.93 -0.69 -15.86
N ALA A 80 -6.88 0.60 -16.17
CA ALA A 80 -7.76 1.60 -15.55
C ALA A 80 -9.24 1.33 -15.85
N GLU A 81 -9.56 0.83 -17.04
CA GLU A 81 -10.92 0.41 -17.40
C GLU A 81 -11.40 -0.80 -16.61
N GLN A 82 -10.52 -1.81 -16.43
CA GLN A 82 -10.81 -2.94 -15.56
C GLN A 82 -11.10 -2.48 -14.13
N ILE A 83 -10.26 -1.61 -13.54
CA ILE A 83 -10.48 -1.07 -12.19
C ILE A 83 -11.80 -0.28 -12.10
N ARG A 84 -12.10 0.60 -13.07
CA ARG A 84 -13.39 1.33 -13.09
C ARG A 84 -14.58 0.38 -13.12
N SER A 85 -14.46 -0.72 -13.86
CA SER A 85 -15.52 -1.73 -13.94
C SER A 85 -15.80 -2.38 -12.57
N THR A 86 -14.79 -2.47 -11.69
CA THR A 86 -14.93 -3.00 -10.32
C THR A 86 -15.46 -1.98 -9.31
N GLY A 87 -15.37 -0.69 -9.59
CA GLY A 87 -15.82 0.35 -8.64
C GLY A 87 -14.88 0.58 -7.45
N ALA A 88 -13.67 0.00 -7.49
CA ALA A 88 -12.60 0.39 -6.59
C ALA A 88 -12.28 1.89 -6.76
N ALA A 89 -12.08 2.60 -5.65
CA ALA A 89 -11.87 4.04 -5.67
C ALA A 89 -10.39 4.44 -5.76
N TYR A 90 -9.47 3.51 -5.48
CA TYR A 90 -8.04 3.71 -5.60
C TYR A 90 -7.30 2.42 -5.97
N VAL A 91 -6.08 2.60 -6.46
CA VAL A 91 -5.09 1.53 -6.68
C VAL A 91 -3.84 1.82 -5.86
N ILE A 92 -3.26 0.80 -5.24
CA ILE A 92 -1.88 0.82 -4.73
C ILE A 92 -1.01 0.04 -5.72
N PHE A 93 -0.08 0.72 -6.40
CA PHE A 93 0.75 0.13 -7.45
C PHE A 93 2.22 0.05 -7.02
N THR A 94 2.85 -1.10 -7.23
CA THR A 94 4.25 -1.34 -6.86
C THR A 94 5.25 -0.52 -7.67
N MET A 95 6.13 0.20 -6.97
CA MET A 95 7.31 0.82 -7.58
C MET A 95 8.46 -0.17 -7.77
N GLN A 96 8.75 -0.94 -6.71
CA GLN A 96 9.76 -1.99 -6.65
C GLN A 96 9.52 -2.89 -5.42
N GLN A 97 10.19 -4.04 -5.33
CA GLN A 97 10.32 -4.79 -4.07
C GLN A 97 11.72 -5.40 -4.00
N ARG A 98 12.56 -4.84 -3.11
CA ARG A 98 13.94 -5.27 -2.76
C ARG A 98 14.99 -5.42 -3.86
N THR A 99 14.57 -5.49 -5.11
CA THR A 99 15.45 -5.56 -6.28
C THR A 99 15.74 -4.16 -6.82
N ARG A 100 16.66 -4.07 -7.80
CA ARG A 100 16.99 -2.82 -8.48
C ARG A 100 15.90 -2.23 -9.38
N HIS A 101 14.87 -2.99 -9.72
CA HIS A 101 13.97 -2.64 -10.82
C HIS A 101 12.85 -1.69 -10.39
N LEU A 102 12.91 -0.44 -10.84
CA LEU A 102 11.88 0.59 -10.61
C LEU A 102 11.03 0.78 -11.88
N VAL A 103 9.71 0.96 -11.73
CA VAL A 103 8.75 1.11 -12.87
C VAL A 103 8.81 2.47 -13.58
N ALA A 104 9.63 3.40 -13.12
CA ALA A 104 9.79 4.73 -13.71
C ALA A 104 11.24 5.23 -13.60
N PRO A 105 11.70 6.17 -14.45
CA PRO A 105 13.05 6.73 -14.38
C PRO A 105 13.34 7.41 -13.05
N ASN A 106 14.56 7.33 -12.52
CA ASN A 106 14.97 8.08 -11.33
C ASN A 106 16.45 8.46 -11.39
N LYS A 107 16.73 9.75 -11.56
CA LYS A 107 18.11 10.24 -11.76
C LYS A 107 18.92 10.13 -10.48
N THR A 108 18.28 10.29 -9.32
CA THR A 108 18.91 10.14 -8.00
C THR A 108 19.36 8.70 -7.78
N TYR A 109 18.52 7.72 -8.13
CA TYR A 109 18.87 6.31 -8.09
C TYR A 109 20.08 6.01 -8.98
N ASP A 110 20.03 6.46 -10.24
CA ASP A 110 21.12 6.26 -11.21
C ASP A 110 22.44 6.85 -10.69
N LYS A 111 22.39 8.08 -10.12
CA LYS A 111 23.56 8.75 -9.54
C LYS A 111 24.13 8.01 -8.33
N ILE A 112 23.28 7.58 -7.40
CA ILE A 112 23.72 6.90 -6.17
C ILE A 112 24.31 5.53 -6.50
N THR A 113 23.65 4.78 -7.38
CA THR A 113 24.00 3.37 -7.65
C THR A 113 25.01 3.18 -8.79
N GLY A 114 25.21 4.20 -9.63
CA GLY A 114 26.00 4.11 -10.85
C GLY A 114 25.38 3.22 -11.93
N TYR A 115 24.09 2.92 -11.85
CA TYR A 115 23.36 2.36 -12.99
C TYR A 115 23.16 3.42 -14.07
N LYS A 116 23.20 3.02 -15.34
CA LYS A 116 22.83 3.91 -16.44
C LYS A 116 21.30 3.98 -16.56
N PRO A 117 20.75 5.11 -17.04
CA PRO A 117 19.32 5.20 -17.32
C PRO A 117 18.81 4.04 -18.17
N GLY A 118 17.80 3.32 -17.66
CA GLY A 118 17.25 2.13 -18.32
C GLY A 118 17.85 0.80 -17.89
N GLU A 119 18.94 0.74 -17.11
CA GLU A 119 19.51 -0.53 -16.63
C GLU A 119 18.77 -1.09 -15.40
N ALA A 120 18.27 -0.22 -14.54
CA ALA A 120 17.57 -0.57 -13.31
C ALA A 120 16.18 0.08 -13.27
N CYS A 121 16.13 1.40 -13.38
CA CYS A 121 14.90 2.14 -13.59
C CYS A 121 14.40 1.96 -15.03
N SER A 122 13.11 1.69 -15.22
CA SER A 122 12.47 1.72 -16.54
C SER A 122 12.69 3.06 -17.23
N LYS A 123 12.86 3.05 -18.55
CA LYS A 123 12.88 4.27 -19.39
C LYS A 123 11.50 4.91 -19.50
N ARG A 124 10.43 4.09 -19.51
CA ARG A 124 9.04 4.55 -19.49
C ARG A 124 8.67 4.95 -18.08
N ASP A 125 8.05 6.12 -17.92
CA ASP A 125 7.46 6.56 -16.65
C ASP A 125 6.06 5.96 -16.50
N LEU A 126 5.97 4.71 -16.03
CA LEU A 126 4.70 4.01 -15.92
C LEU A 126 3.74 4.69 -14.92
N VAL A 127 4.27 5.38 -13.90
CA VAL A 127 3.45 6.07 -12.89
C VAL A 127 2.67 7.22 -13.51
N GLU A 128 3.31 8.01 -14.38
CA GLU A 128 2.66 9.11 -15.08
C GLU A 128 1.56 8.60 -16.02
N ASP A 129 1.82 7.51 -16.74
CA ASP A 129 0.84 6.85 -17.61
C ASP A 129 -0.34 6.28 -16.81
N LEU A 130 -0.07 5.64 -15.67
CA LEU A 130 -1.09 5.12 -14.77
C LEU A 130 -1.97 6.25 -14.22
N TYR A 131 -1.37 7.33 -13.74
CA TYR A 131 -2.12 8.49 -13.27
C TYR A 131 -3.02 9.05 -14.38
N THR A 132 -2.48 9.21 -15.59
CA THR A 132 -3.23 9.73 -16.74
C THR A 132 -4.46 8.87 -17.04
N SER A 133 -4.32 7.54 -17.03
CA SER A 133 -5.44 6.62 -17.32
C SER A 133 -6.44 6.50 -16.16
N LEU A 134 -5.97 6.45 -14.91
CA LEU A 134 -6.81 6.29 -13.71
C LEU A 134 -7.60 7.57 -13.38
N SER A 135 -6.97 8.74 -13.50
CA SER A 135 -7.58 10.03 -13.14
C SER A 135 -8.78 10.38 -14.02
N LYS A 136 -8.76 10.04 -15.32
CA LYS A 136 -9.91 10.15 -16.25
C LYS A 136 -11.17 9.43 -15.74
N ARG A 137 -10.97 8.41 -14.90
CA ARG A 137 -12.02 7.55 -14.35
C ARG A 137 -12.30 7.83 -12.87
N GLY A 138 -11.70 8.89 -12.31
CA GLY A 138 -11.85 9.28 -10.91
C GLY A 138 -11.20 8.33 -9.91
N ILE A 139 -10.28 7.47 -10.36
CA ILE A 139 -9.58 6.51 -9.50
C ILE A 139 -8.28 7.15 -9.00
N LYS A 140 -8.06 7.12 -7.69
CA LYS A 140 -6.83 7.67 -7.09
C LYS A 140 -5.67 6.68 -7.22
N LEU A 141 -4.48 7.19 -7.48
CA LEU A 141 -3.25 6.42 -7.47
C LEU A 141 -2.52 6.59 -6.13
N MET A 142 -2.23 5.46 -5.49
CA MET A 142 -1.27 5.32 -4.41
C MET A 142 -0.14 4.40 -4.89
N LEU A 143 1.02 4.50 -4.25
CA LEU A 143 2.19 3.71 -4.63
C LEU A 143 2.65 2.83 -3.47
N TYR A 144 3.08 1.62 -3.80
CA TYR A 144 3.80 0.77 -2.87
C TYR A 144 5.30 1.05 -2.98
N TRP A 145 5.95 1.12 -1.82
CA TRP A 145 7.38 1.29 -1.66
C TRP A 145 7.90 0.24 -0.68
N THR A 146 9.21 0.01 -0.64
CA THR A 146 9.85 -0.77 0.42
C THR A 146 10.93 0.05 1.08
N GLY A 147 10.97 0.11 2.41
CA GLY A 147 11.90 0.86 3.22
C GLY A 147 13.27 0.21 3.32
N ASP A 148 13.37 -1.10 3.06
CA ASP A 148 14.63 -1.84 2.98
C ASP A 148 15.30 -1.75 1.60
N GLY A 149 14.79 -0.84 0.75
CA GLY A 149 15.41 -0.41 -0.51
C GLY A 149 15.75 -1.55 -1.47
N PRO A 150 16.73 -1.41 -2.36
CA PRO A 150 17.14 -2.45 -3.30
C PRO A 150 18.16 -3.43 -2.68
N ARG A 151 17.99 -3.82 -1.40
CA ARG A 151 19.00 -4.62 -0.67
C ARG A 151 19.30 -6.01 -1.26
N ASP A 152 18.42 -6.56 -2.09
CA ASP A 152 18.63 -7.84 -2.78
C ASP A 152 19.44 -7.66 -4.09
N ASP A 153 19.81 -6.43 -4.47
CA ASP A 153 20.72 -6.14 -5.58
C ASP A 153 22.10 -5.71 -5.06
N GLU A 154 23.14 -6.51 -5.34
CA GLU A 154 24.48 -6.31 -4.77
C GLU A 154 25.08 -4.92 -5.11
N LYS A 155 24.94 -4.47 -6.36
CA LYS A 155 25.49 -3.18 -6.81
C LYS A 155 24.78 -2.02 -6.12
N ALA A 156 23.45 -2.01 -6.13
CA ALA A 156 22.66 -0.95 -5.50
C ALA A 156 22.82 -0.94 -3.97
N ALA A 157 22.77 -2.11 -3.34
CA ALA A 157 22.94 -2.28 -1.90
C ALA A 157 24.30 -1.72 -1.46
N LYS A 158 25.39 -2.13 -2.12
CA LYS A 158 26.75 -1.64 -1.82
C LYS A 158 26.86 -0.12 -2.02
N ALA A 159 26.35 0.40 -3.12
CA ALA A 159 26.45 1.82 -3.44
C ALA A 159 25.66 2.71 -2.47
N MET A 160 24.50 2.24 -2.00
CA MET A 160 23.70 2.94 -0.98
C MET A 160 24.29 2.81 0.43
N GLY A 161 25.24 1.89 0.66
CA GLY A 161 25.83 1.63 1.96
C GLY A 161 25.00 0.70 2.85
N TYR A 162 24.32 -0.27 2.23
CA TYR A 162 23.60 -1.31 2.97
C TYR A 162 24.58 -2.20 3.75
N THR A 163 24.21 -2.55 4.96
CA THR A 163 24.88 -3.56 5.79
C THR A 163 23.79 -4.50 6.34
N GLU A 164 24.09 -5.34 7.33
CA GLU A 164 23.06 -6.21 7.94
C GLU A 164 21.82 -5.44 8.44
N LYS A 165 22.02 -4.22 8.95
CA LYS A 165 20.96 -3.30 9.36
C LYS A 165 21.05 -1.99 8.59
N VAL A 166 19.90 -1.40 8.25
CA VAL A 166 19.87 -0.11 7.57
C VAL A 166 20.48 0.98 8.46
N SER A 167 21.52 1.64 7.95
CA SER A 167 22.09 2.83 8.57
C SER A 167 21.25 4.07 8.23
N GLU A 168 21.42 5.16 8.98
CA GLU A 168 20.80 6.45 8.61
C GLU A 168 21.23 6.91 7.22
N LYS A 169 22.50 6.69 6.85
CA LYS A 169 23.01 6.99 5.50
C LYS A 169 22.28 6.19 4.43
N TYR A 170 22.04 4.90 4.66
CA TYR A 170 21.28 4.05 3.73
C TYR A 170 19.84 4.56 3.58
N VAL A 171 19.18 4.82 4.71
CA VAL A 171 17.79 5.35 4.71
C VAL A 171 17.73 6.72 4.04
N GLN A 172 18.72 7.59 4.24
CA GLN A 172 18.76 8.91 3.60
C GLN A 172 18.92 8.78 2.08
N HIS A 173 19.86 7.97 1.59
CA HIS A 173 20.00 7.73 0.15
C HIS A 173 18.70 7.18 -0.46
N TRP A 174 18.03 6.27 0.24
CA TRP A 174 16.78 5.70 -0.23
C TRP A 174 15.61 6.69 -0.15
N ALA A 175 15.59 7.54 0.87
CA ALA A 175 14.67 8.64 1.01
C ALA A 175 14.85 9.69 -0.12
N ASP A 176 16.08 9.98 -0.53
CA ASP A 176 16.35 10.91 -1.65
C ASP A 176 15.74 10.38 -2.97
N VAL A 177 15.78 9.06 -3.20
CA VAL A 177 15.16 8.42 -4.36
C VAL A 177 13.63 8.62 -4.36
N VAL A 178 12.96 8.33 -3.24
CA VAL A 178 11.50 8.50 -3.17
C VAL A 178 11.07 9.97 -3.17
N ALA A 179 11.92 10.87 -2.65
CA ALA A 179 11.68 12.30 -2.71
C ALA A 179 11.64 12.83 -4.15
N GLU A 180 12.53 12.36 -5.03
CA GLU A 180 12.50 12.73 -6.46
C GLU A 180 11.14 12.37 -7.11
N TYR A 181 10.61 11.18 -6.83
CA TYR A 181 9.27 10.80 -7.29
C TYR A 181 8.18 11.66 -6.66
N GLY A 182 8.29 11.94 -5.35
CA GLY A 182 7.36 12.80 -4.64
C GLY A 182 7.24 14.20 -5.25
N GLU A 183 8.38 14.83 -5.55
CA GLU A 183 8.47 16.15 -6.19
C GLU A 183 8.01 16.14 -7.66
N ARG A 184 8.26 15.04 -8.38
CA ARG A 184 7.80 14.88 -9.76
C ARG A 184 6.28 14.73 -9.84
N TYR A 185 5.70 13.84 -9.04
CA TYR A 185 4.29 13.47 -9.15
C TYR A 185 3.36 14.34 -8.32
N LYS A 186 3.83 15.01 -7.26
CA LYS A 186 3.05 15.96 -6.45
C LYS A 186 1.68 15.40 -6.03
N ASP A 187 0.59 16.03 -6.45
CA ASP A 187 -0.80 15.69 -6.15
C ASP A 187 -1.34 14.50 -6.96
N LYS A 188 -0.61 14.05 -7.99
CA LYS A 188 -0.98 12.87 -8.81
C LYS A 188 -0.96 11.57 -7.99
N VAL A 189 -0.08 11.49 -6.99
CA VAL A 189 0.02 10.35 -6.07
C VAL A 189 -0.55 10.74 -4.71
N ALA A 190 -1.66 10.10 -4.37
CA ALA A 190 -2.46 10.39 -3.17
C ALA A 190 -1.89 9.78 -1.88
N GLY A 191 -1.08 8.74 -1.98
CA GLY A 191 -0.51 8.08 -0.80
C GLY A 191 0.57 7.03 -1.09
N TRP A 192 1.25 6.60 -0.03
CA TRP A 192 2.25 5.54 -0.06
C TRP A 192 1.96 4.45 0.98
N TRP A 193 1.94 3.20 0.54
CA TRP A 193 2.00 2.03 1.42
C TRP A 193 3.44 1.50 1.40
N VAL A 194 4.11 1.45 2.55
CA VAL A 194 5.56 1.20 2.59
C VAL A 194 5.86 -0.05 3.38
N ASP A 195 6.39 -1.07 2.70
CA ASP A 195 6.90 -2.26 3.39
C ASP A 195 8.30 -2.05 3.98
N GLY A 196 8.85 -3.00 4.73
CA GLY A 196 10.30 -3.05 4.99
C GLY A 196 10.87 -1.95 5.91
N CYS A 197 10.03 -1.20 6.64
CA CYS A 197 10.45 -0.17 7.60
C CYS A 197 10.57 -0.71 9.04
N TYR A 198 11.21 -1.87 9.23
CA TYR A 198 11.10 -2.62 10.48
C TYR A 198 12.25 -2.38 11.46
N ASP A 199 11.94 -2.41 12.77
CA ASP A 199 12.94 -2.26 13.85
C ASP A 199 14.06 -3.29 13.76
N TYR A 200 13.75 -4.55 13.45
CA TYR A 200 14.77 -5.60 13.38
C TYR A 200 15.70 -5.45 12.17
N ILE A 201 15.27 -4.73 11.12
CA ILE A 201 16.11 -4.33 9.99
C ILE A 201 16.94 -3.08 10.33
N GLY A 202 16.67 -2.42 11.47
CA GLY A 202 17.43 -1.27 11.95
C GLY A 202 16.70 0.07 11.85
N TYR A 203 15.43 0.08 11.44
CA TYR A 203 14.60 1.27 11.58
C TYR A 203 14.37 1.64 13.06
N ASN A 204 14.10 2.91 13.28
CA ASN A 204 13.79 3.52 14.56
C ASN A 204 13.09 4.87 14.29
N LYS A 205 12.75 5.62 15.34
CA LYS A 205 12.06 6.90 15.25
C LYS A 205 12.73 7.88 14.29
N GLU A 206 14.05 7.99 14.33
CA GLU A 206 14.81 8.92 13.49
C GLU A 206 14.75 8.51 12.02
N LYS A 207 14.95 7.22 11.72
CA LYS A 207 14.90 6.71 10.34
C LYS A 207 13.49 6.70 9.75
N TRP A 208 12.46 6.46 10.56
CA TRP A 208 11.08 6.62 10.13
C TRP A 208 10.78 8.07 9.76
N ALA A 209 11.22 9.05 10.56
CA ALA A 209 11.02 10.45 10.26
C ALA A 209 11.72 10.88 8.96
N ILE A 210 12.94 10.37 8.69
CA ILE A 210 13.65 10.59 7.41
C ILE A 210 12.81 10.09 6.24
N MET A 211 12.35 8.84 6.30
CA MET A 211 11.56 8.23 5.23
C MET A 211 10.20 8.93 5.07
N ALA A 212 9.50 9.23 6.16
CA ALA A 212 8.22 9.91 6.17
C ALA A 212 8.28 11.31 5.53
N LYS A 213 9.34 12.08 5.85
CA LYS A 213 9.58 13.38 5.23
C LYS A 213 9.71 13.26 3.72
N ALA A 214 10.51 12.30 3.24
CA ALA A 214 10.71 12.09 1.81
C ALA A 214 9.46 11.60 1.08
N LEU A 215 8.68 10.70 1.70
CA LEU A 215 7.42 10.22 1.14
C LEU A 215 6.40 11.36 0.94
N ARG A 216 6.50 12.45 1.70
CA ARG A 216 5.65 13.65 1.57
C ARG A 216 6.27 14.76 0.71
N ALA A 217 7.46 14.55 0.14
CA ALA A 217 8.07 15.51 -0.78
C ALA A 217 7.12 15.82 -1.95
N GLY A 218 7.07 17.09 -2.34
CA GLY A 218 6.16 17.63 -3.36
C GLY A 218 4.67 17.67 -2.99
N ASN A 219 4.23 17.05 -1.89
CA ASN A 219 2.83 17.04 -1.47
C ASN A 219 2.66 16.67 0.02
N SER A 220 2.48 17.68 0.88
CA SER A 220 2.23 17.48 2.32
C SER A 220 0.90 16.79 2.65
N LYS A 221 -0.05 16.73 1.70
CA LYS A 221 -1.35 16.06 1.86
C LYS A 221 -1.31 14.55 1.59
N ARG A 222 -0.19 14.05 1.10
CA ARG A 222 -0.03 12.64 0.75
C ARG A 222 -0.06 11.79 2.01
N ILE A 223 -0.94 10.79 2.05
CA ILE A 223 -1.05 9.89 3.21
C ILE A 223 0.01 8.79 3.16
N ILE A 224 0.55 8.39 4.30
CA ILE A 224 1.57 7.32 4.37
C ILE A 224 1.25 6.29 5.44
N ALA A 225 1.71 5.07 5.23
CA ALA A 225 1.77 4.03 6.25
C ALA A 225 3.03 3.19 6.05
N LEU A 226 3.86 3.11 7.09
CA LEU A 226 5.09 2.32 7.12
C LEU A 226 4.79 1.02 7.87
N ASN A 227 5.05 -0.11 7.23
CA ASN A 227 4.55 -1.40 7.68
C ASN A 227 5.29 -1.94 8.89
N ASN A 228 4.56 -2.72 9.71
CA ASN A 228 5.08 -3.54 10.80
C ASN A 228 4.72 -5.00 10.49
N PRO A 229 5.70 -5.91 10.39
CA PRO A 229 5.49 -7.24 9.84
C PRO A 229 4.90 -8.21 10.86
N LYS A 230 4.42 -7.71 12.01
CA LYS A 230 3.78 -8.56 13.01
C LYS A 230 2.56 -9.30 12.44
N MET A 231 1.94 -8.82 11.36
CA MET A 231 0.79 -9.42 10.63
C MET A 231 -0.35 -9.95 11.53
N THR A 232 -0.42 -9.46 12.77
CA THR A 232 -1.34 -9.97 13.81
C THR A 232 -2.57 -9.10 13.96
N SER A 233 -2.50 -7.84 13.52
CA SER A 233 -3.59 -6.88 13.53
C SER A 233 -3.22 -5.65 12.72
N SER A 234 -4.24 -4.90 12.32
CA SER A 234 -4.10 -3.63 11.63
C SER A 234 -3.72 -2.56 12.64
N ASN A 235 -2.42 -2.32 12.80
CA ASN A 235 -1.89 -1.35 13.75
C ASN A 235 -1.03 -0.32 13.03
N SER A 236 -0.79 0.79 13.71
CA SER A 236 0.27 1.71 13.33
C SER A 236 1.63 1.19 13.78
N SER A 237 2.65 1.47 12.99
CA SER A 237 4.03 1.05 13.22
C SER A 237 4.88 2.19 13.78
N THR A 238 4.58 3.42 13.36
CA THR A 238 5.38 4.61 13.66
C THR A 238 4.49 5.82 13.92
N PRO A 239 4.94 6.79 14.75
CA PRO A 239 4.28 8.09 14.89
C PRO A 239 4.01 8.83 13.57
N ASP A 240 4.70 8.51 12.49
CA ASP A 240 4.55 9.20 11.20
C ASP A 240 3.40 8.70 10.31
N ASP A 241 2.80 7.55 10.67
CA ASP A 241 1.68 6.97 9.92
C ASP A 241 0.43 7.87 9.94
N ASP A 242 -0.31 7.89 8.83
CA ASP A 242 -1.66 8.44 8.77
C ASP A 242 -2.75 7.35 8.75
N TYR A 243 -2.36 6.12 8.41
CA TYR A 243 -3.24 4.95 8.40
C TYR A 243 -2.48 3.68 8.78
N THR A 244 -3.18 2.63 9.20
CA THR A 244 -2.55 1.33 9.48
C THR A 244 -2.22 0.61 8.18
N THR A 245 -1.01 0.06 8.02
CA THR A 245 -0.70 -0.74 6.81
C THR A 245 -1.59 -1.96 6.69
N GLY A 246 -1.88 -2.59 7.84
CA GLY A 246 -2.87 -3.65 7.97
C GLY A 246 -2.59 -4.87 7.11
N GLU A 247 -1.31 -5.17 6.89
CA GLU A 247 -0.91 -6.37 6.15
C GLU A 247 -1.38 -7.64 6.86
N GLN A 248 -2.23 -8.42 6.21
CA GLN A 248 -2.70 -9.69 6.73
C GLN A 248 -2.77 -10.75 5.64
N ASN A 249 -2.61 -12.01 6.06
CA ASN A 249 -2.79 -13.17 5.20
C ASN A 249 -4.26 -13.59 5.04
N LYS A 250 -5.22 -12.89 5.65
CA LYS A 250 -6.66 -13.14 5.48
C LYS A 250 -7.49 -11.90 5.79
N PHE A 251 -8.71 -11.85 5.26
CA PHE A 251 -9.72 -10.91 5.68
C PHE A 251 -10.51 -11.49 6.86
N GLY A 252 -10.62 -10.74 7.95
CA GLY A 252 -11.34 -11.19 9.15
C GLY A 252 -11.38 -10.20 10.29
N GLU A 253 -10.35 -9.36 10.46
CA GLU A 253 -10.39 -8.27 11.43
C GLU A 253 -11.42 -7.21 11.01
N ILE A 254 -12.24 -6.73 11.95
CA ILE A 254 -13.19 -5.63 11.74
C ILE A 254 -12.86 -4.55 12.78
N PRO A 255 -12.70 -3.28 12.38
CA PRO A 255 -12.41 -2.22 13.33
C PRO A 255 -13.62 -1.93 14.23
N LEU A 256 -13.34 -1.53 15.47
CA LEU A 256 -14.35 -0.97 16.37
C LEU A 256 -14.70 0.48 16.01
N SER A 257 -13.76 1.22 15.41
CA SER A 257 -13.91 2.62 15.02
C SER A 257 -12.97 2.97 13.87
N ARG A 258 -13.13 4.17 13.30
CA ARG A 258 -12.26 4.70 12.24
C ARG A 258 -10.80 4.71 12.67
N TRP A 259 -10.57 4.97 13.95
CA TRP A 259 -9.25 5.21 14.49
C TRP A 259 -8.73 3.95 15.17
N ARG A 260 -7.47 3.63 14.89
CA ARG A 260 -6.71 2.57 15.55
C ARG A 260 -5.31 3.10 15.75
N ASP A 261 -4.83 3.05 16.99
CA ASP A 261 -3.61 3.75 17.39
C ASP A 261 -3.61 5.22 16.94
N GLY A 262 -4.80 5.85 16.93
CA GLY A 262 -5.04 7.22 16.48
C GLY A 262 -4.87 7.50 14.98
N VAL A 263 -4.69 6.50 14.13
CA VAL A 263 -4.61 6.65 12.67
C VAL A 263 -5.78 5.99 11.97
N GLN A 264 -6.02 6.32 10.70
CA GLN A 264 -7.11 5.72 9.92
C GLN A 264 -6.91 4.20 9.84
N TRP A 265 -7.88 3.42 10.32
CA TRP A 265 -7.83 1.97 10.21
C TRP A 265 -7.94 1.56 8.74
N HIS A 266 -7.05 0.66 8.33
CA HIS A 266 -7.00 0.07 7.01
C HIS A 266 -6.42 -1.35 7.09
N ILE A 267 -6.96 -2.25 6.28
CA ILE A 267 -6.46 -3.62 6.10
C ILE A 267 -6.11 -3.88 4.63
N LEU A 268 -5.04 -4.62 4.40
CA LEU A 268 -4.62 -5.16 3.12
C LEU A 268 -4.45 -6.68 3.22
N SER A 269 -5.13 -7.41 2.34
CA SER A 269 -4.90 -8.85 2.14
C SER A 269 -5.13 -9.22 0.68
N TYR A 270 -4.95 -10.49 0.31
CA TYR A 270 -5.02 -10.98 -1.06
C TYR A 270 -6.25 -11.85 -1.32
N LEU A 271 -6.81 -11.75 -2.53
CA LEU A 271 -7.89 -12.63 -3.01
C LEU A 271 -7.39 -14.02 -3.43
N GLY A 272 -6.15 -14.07 -3.94
CA GLY A 272 -5.49 -15.28 -4.45
C GLY A 272 -5.11 -16.27 -3.35
N ASN A 273 -4.40 -17.34 -3.69
CA ASN A 273 -3.87 -18.27 -2.68
C ASN A 273 -2.71 -17.68 -1.86
N ASP A 274 -2.05 -16.67 -2.42
CA ASP A 274 -0.95 -15.89 -1.83
C ASP A 274 -0.96 -14.49 -2.49
N TRP A 275 -0.07 -13.59 -2.06
CA TRP A 275 0.22 -12.34 -2.74
C TRP A 275 0.56 -12.58 -4.21
N CYS A 276 0.09 -11.71 -5.10
CA CYS A 276 0.37 -11.71 -6.54
C CYS A 276 0.05 -13.04 -7.26
N SER A 277 -0.76 -13.90 -6.64
CA SER A 277 -0.98 -15.28 -7.09
C SER A 277 -2.43 -15.52 -7.50
N PRO A 278 -2.69 -16.46 -8.43
CA PRO A 278 -4.05 -16.86 -8.78
C PRO A 278 -4.70 -17.68 -7.64
N GLY A 279 -5.90 -18.17 -7.89
CA GLY A 279 -6.76 -18.83 -6.90
C GLY A 279 -7.81 -17.86 -6.38
N LEU A 280 -8.84 -18.35 -5.70
CA LEU A 280 -9.89 -17.48 -5.19
C LEU A 280 -10.35 -17.96 -3.82
N ARG A 281 -10.00 -17.21 -2.79
CA ARG A 281 -10.29 -17.55 -1.39
C ARG A 281 -11.65 -17.07 -0.91
N TYR A 282 -12.18 -16.02 -1.54
CA TYR A 282 -13.39 -15.35 -1.08
C TYR A 282 -14.36 -15.15 -2.24
N ASN A 283 -15.63 -15.43 -1.99
CA ASN A 283 -16.68 -15.10 -2.94
C ASN A 283 -17.11 -13.62 -2.79
N PRO A 284 -17.78 -13.04 -3.81
CA PRO A 284 -18.18 -11.64 -3.77
C PRO A 284 -19.15 -11.26 -2.64
N GLY A 285 -19.98 -12.19 -2.18
CA GLY A 285 -20.94 -11.95 -1.09
C GLY A 285 -20.21 -11.73 0.22
N PHE A 286 -19.31 -12.65 0.57
CA PHE A 286 -18.46 -12.52 1.75
C PHE A 286 -17.70 -11.19 1.76
N MET A 287 -17.03 -10.85 0.65
CA MET A 287 -16.22 -9.62 0.60
C MET A 287 -17.07 -8.36 0.66
N ALA A 288 -18.24 -8.32 0.01
CA ALA A 288 -19.13 -7.17 0.10
C ALA A 288 -19.64 -6.96 1.53
N ASP A 289 -20.01 -8.04 2.23
CA ASP A 289 -20.44 -7.96 3.64
C ASP A 289 -19.31 -7.53 4.56
N TYR A 290 -18.10 -8.06 4.33
CA TYR A 290 -16.90 -7.67 5.08
C TYR A 290 -16.57 -6.19 4.89
N ILE A 291 -16.50 -5.72 3.63
CA ILE A 291 -16.27 -4.30 3.32
C ILE A 291 -17.35 -3.42 3.95
N ARG A 292 -18.62 -3.80 3.89
CA ARG A 292 -19.71 -3.04 4.52
C ARG A 292 -19.50 -2.89 6.02
N LYS A 293 -19.15 -3.98 6.72
CA LYS A 293 -18.87 -3.95 8.17
C LYS A 293 -17.70 -3.05 8.52
N CYS A 294 -16.59 -3.16 7.78
CA CYS A 294 -15.42 -2.30 7.99
C CYS A 294 -15.76 -0.81 7.72
N ASN A 295 -16.44 -0.52 6.61
CA ASN A 295 -16.80 0.85 6.23
C ASN A 295 -17.79 1.49 7.20
N LEU A 296 -18.73 0.72 7.77
CA LEU A 296 -19.65 1.20 8.82
C LEU A 296 -18.90 1.68 10.07
N ALA A 297 -17.83 0.98 10.43
CA ALA A 297 -16.92 1.42 11.49
C ALA A 297 -15.92 2.49 11.02
N GLY A 298 -15.94 2.90 9.75
CA GLY A 298 -15.06 3.91 9.19
C GLY A 298 -13.68 3.40 8.74
N GLY A 299 -13.48 2.08 8.67
CA GLY A 299 -12.27 1.45 8.14
C GLY A 299 -12.22 1.41 6.61
N VAL A 300 -11.05 1.05 6.06
CA VAL A 300 -10.80 0.94 4.62
C VAL A 300 -10.20 -0.44 4.29
N VAL A 301 -10.62 -1.05 3.18
CA VAL A 301 -10.17 -2.39 2.77
C VAL A 301 -9.46 -2.36 1.42
N THR A 302 -8.23 -2.84 1.35
CA THR A 302 -7.52 -3.05 0.08
C THR A 302 -7.36 -4.54 -0.21
N MET A 303 -7.58 -4.92 -1.47
CA MET A 303 -7.44 -6.30 -1.94
C MET A 303 -6.33 -6.41 -2.98
N ASP A 304 -5.31 -7.22 -2.69
CA ASP A 304 -4.31 -7.63 -3.68
C ASP A 304 -4.90 -8.62 -4.70
N VAL A 305 -4.50 -8.43 -5.95
CA VAL A 305 -4.92 -9.26 -7.08
C VAL A 305 -3.75 -9.75 -7.92
N CYS A 306 -3.93 -10.89 -8.57
CA CYS A 306 -3.03 -11.40 -9.59
C CYS A 306 -3.10 -10.51 -10.84
N LEU A 307 -1.95 -9.96 -11.22
CA LEU A 307 -1.77 -9.01 -12.31
C LEU A 307 -0.81 -9.59 -13.36
N PHE A 308 -1.28 -9.67 -14.60
CA PHE A 308 -0.49 -10.09 -15.74
C PHE A 308 0.47 -8.99 -16.21
N ARG A 309 1.50 -9.40 -16.96
CA ARG A 309 2.49 -8.52 -17.57
C ARG A 309 1.88 -7.36 -18.37
N ASP A 310 0.83 -7.62 -19.15
CA ASP A 310 0.15 -6.60 -19.96
C ASP A 310 -0.73 -5.63 -19.15
N GLY A 311 -0.78 -5.78 -17.82
CA GLY A 311 -1.61 -4.97 -16.94
C GLY A 311 -3.04 -5.47 -16.79
N THR A 312 -3.40 -6.63 -17.36
CA THR A 312 -4.71 -7.24 -17.08
C THR A 312 -4.76 -7.93 -15.74
N ILE A 313 -5.90 -7.84 -15.07
CA ILE A 313 -6.20 -8.57 -13.84
C ILE A 313 -6.69 -9.97 -14.20
N GLU A 314 -6.25 -10.97 -13.44
CA GLU A 314 -6.73 -12.34 -13.55
C GLU A 314 -8.27 -12.38 -13.50
N THR A 315 -8.86 -13.14 -14.44
CA THR A 315 -10.30 -13.10 -14.73
C THR A 315 -11.16 -13.41 -13.50
N SER A 316 -10.81 -14.43 -12.71
CA SER A 316 -11.59 -14.79 -11.52
C SER A 316 -11.55 -13.70 -10.45
N HIS A 317 -10.41 -13.02 -10.28
CA HIS A 317 -10.29 -11.86 -9.41
C HIS A 317 -11.12 -10.68 -9.93
N LEU A 318 -11.01 -10.36 -11.23
CA LEU A 318 -11.75 -9.25 -11.85
C LEU A 318 -13.27 -9.45 -11.72
N GLU A 319 -13.77 -10.64 -12.01
CA GLU A 319 -15.19 -10.96 -11.86
C GLU A 319 -15.64 -10.95 -10.40
N THR A 320 -14.77 -11.35 -9.48
CA THR A 320 -15.04 -11.25 -8.05
C THR A 320 -15.22 -9.80 -7.63
N LEU A 321 -14.30 -8.92 -8.02
CA LEU A 321 -14.37 -7.49 -7.72
C LEU A 321 -15.61 -6.82 -8.34
N ARG A 322 -15.97 -7.17 -9.59
CA ARG A 322 -17.23 -6.75 -10.22
C ARG A 322 -18.45 -7.26 -9.44
N GLY A 323 -18.38 -8.47 -8.91
CA GLY A 323 -19.39 -9.06 -8.05
C GLY A 323 -19.58 -8.33 -6.71
N ILE A 324 -18.49 -7.81 -6.13
CA ILE A 324 -18.50 -6.99 -4.92
C ILE A 324 -19.23 -5.68 -5.21
N LYS A 325 -18.87 -4.98 -6.29
CA LYS A 325 -19.53 -3.74 -6.73
C LYS A 325 -21.05 -3.87 -6.79
N ARG A 326 -21.53 -4.94 -7.41
CA ARG A 326 -22.99 -5.18 -7.59
C ARG A 326 -23.72 -5.32 -6.25
N ARG A 327 -23.03 -5.70 -5.18
CA ARG A 327 -23.58 -5.95 -3.83
C ARG A 327 -23.36 -4.80 -2.85
N LEU A 328 -22.45 -3.88 -3.15
CA LEU A 328 -22.21 -2.67 -2.36
C LEU A 328 -23.09 -1.49 -2.80
N LYS A 329 -23.75 -1.59 -3.96
CA LYS A 329 -24.72 -0.61 -4.45
C LYS A 329 -25.96 -0.51 -3.59
#